data_AF-A0A0R2R199-F1
#
_entry.id   AF-A0A0R2R199-F1
#
_cell.length_a   1.000
_cell.length_b   1.000
_cell.length_c   1.000
_cell.angle_alpha   90.00
_cell.angle_beta   90.00
_cell.angle_gamma   90.00
#
_symmetry.space_group_name_H-M   'P 1'
#
loop_
_entity.id
_entity.type
_entity.pdbx_description
1 polymer ?
#
loop_
_entity_poly.entity_id
_entity_poly.type
_entity_poly.pdbx_seq_one_letter_code
_entity_poly.pdbx_strand_id
1 'polypeptide(L)'
;MVMFSSLPFVFVTLTTSLWTIRASMFLRGISMAFAFVPLQACTYSTISRADTGRASAIYSTQRQASAALGVALLSTIFISREHHLLSSGVQDITAALSGYRLAFAASNVFALLGAICAYFMIHDEDAAATMVPR
;
A
#
# COMPACT_ATOMS: atom_id res chain seq x y z
N MET A 1 -0.37 3.17 9.32
CA MET A 1 0.14 4.43 8.73
C MET A 1 -0.31 4.67 7.29
N VAL A 2 -0.09 3.74 6.36
CA VAL A 2 -0.42 3.94 4.92
C VAL A 2 -1.90 4.31 4.71
N MET A 3 -2.83 3.64 5.40
CA MET A 3 -4.27 3.94 5.35
C MET A 3 -4.61 5.40 5.71
N PHE A 4 -4.01 5.95 6.77
CA PHE A 4 -4.23 7.35 7.15
C PHE A 4 -3.74 8.33 6.09
N SER A 5 -2.62 8.00 5.41
CA SER A 5 -2.07 8.85 4.34
C SER A 5 -2.83 8.76 3.02
N SER A 6 -3.55 7.66 2.75
CA SER A 6 -4.33 7.46 1.52
C SER A 6 -5.78 7.93 1.61
N LEU A 7 -6.29 8.17 2.82
CA LEU A 7 -7.67 8.58 3.10
C LEU A 7 -8.07 9.91 2.40
N PRO A 8 -7.23 10.96 2.35
CA PRO A 8 -7.56 12.21 1.69
C PRO A 8 -7.85 12.08 0.18
N PHE A 9 -7.27 11.08 -0.48
CA PHE A 9 -7.42 10.87 -1.92
C PHE A 9 -8.84 10.41 -2.31
N VAL A 10 -9.60 9.84 -1.38
CA VAL A 10 -11.00 9.45 -1.61
C VAL A 10 -11.90 10.68 -1.79
N PHE A 11 -11.52 11.83 -1.22
CA PHE A 11 -12.32 13.07 -1.26
C PHE A 11 -11.87 14.07 -2.34
N VAL A 12 -10.87 13.71 -3.15
CA VAL A 12 -10.34 14.59 -4.21
C VAL A 12 -11.41 14.87 -5.26
N THR A 13 -11.57 16.14 -5.63
CA THR A 13 -12.52 16.69 -6.61
C THR A 13 -11.75 17.56 -7.61
N LEU A 14 -12.37 17.92 -8.75
CA LEU A 14 -11.77 18.80 -9.77
C LEU A 14 -11.37 20.20 -9.26
N THR A 15 -11.88 20.61 -8.09
CA THR A 15 -11.55 21.89 -7.43
C THR A 15 -10.51 21.74 -6.31
N THR A 16 -10.00 20.53 -6.07
CA THR A 16 -9.05 20.29 -4.97
C THR A 16 -7.73 21.01 -5.22
N SER A 17 -7.29 21.78 -4.23
CA SER A 17 -6.01 22.49 -4.28
C SER A 17 -4.84 21.53 -4.45
N LEU A 18 -3.94 21.86 -5.38
CA LEU A 18 -2.68 21.15 -5.61
C LEU A 18 -1.84 20.99 -4.34
N TRP A 19 -1.95 21.94 -3.39
CA TRP A 19 -1.26 21.85 -2.11
C TRP A 19 -1.73 20.70 -1.23
N THR A 20 -3.02 20.38 -1.22
CA THR A 20 -3.58 19.25 -0.48
C THR A 20 -3.06 17.92 -1.02
N ILE A 21 -2.95 17.81 -2.35
CA ILE A 21 -2.39 16.63 -3.02
C ILE A 21 -0.91 16.47 -2.66
N ARG A 22 -0.13 17.55 -2.77
CA ARG A 22 1.31 17.56 -2.42
C ARG A 22 1.56 17.18 -0.97
N ALA A 23 0.81 17.78 -0.03
CA ALA A 23 0.91 17.47 1.39
C ALA A 23 0.56 16.00 1.67
N SER A 24 -0.46 15.46 1.01
CA SER A 24 -0.86 14.04 1.16
C SER A 24 0.20 13.09 0.60
N MET A 25 0.81 13.42 -0.55
CA MET A 25 1.93 12.63 -1.10
C MET A 25 3.17 12.68 -0.20
N PHE A 26 3.46 13.85 0.38
CA PHE A 26 4.57 14.00 1.33
C PHE A 26 4.35 13.14 2.59
N LEU A 27 3.16 13.20 3.18
CA LEU A 27 2.80 12.38 4.34
C LEU A 27 2.86 10.88 4.04
N ARG A 28 2.46 10.48 2.84
CA ARG A 28 2.59 9.09 2.37
C ARG A 28 4.07 8.67 2.25
N GLY A 29 4.94 9.54 1.76
CA GLY A 29 6.38 9.31 1.71
C GLY A 29 6.99 9.07 3.09
N ILE A 30 6.64 9.91 4.07
CA ILE A 30 7.06 9.74 5.47
C ILE A 30 6.57 8.38 6.01
N SER A 31 5.29 8.09 5.84
CA SER A 31 4.69 6.83 6.29
C SER A 31 5.39 5.59 5.69
N MET A 32 5.82 5.68 4.43
CA MET A 32 6.56 4.64 3.74
C MET A 32 7.94 4.41 4.37
N ALA A 33 8.68 5.48 4.69
CA ALA A 33 10.01 5.39 5.29
C ALA A 33 9.98 4.65 6.64
N PHE A 34 9.03 5.02 7.51
CA PHE A 34 8.85 4.39 8.81
C PHE A 34 8.33 2.95 8.76
N ALA A 35 7.77 2.51 7.62
CA ALA A 35 7.36 1.11 7.44
C ALA A 35 8.49 0.25 6.85
N PHE A 36 9.19 0.75 5.83
CA PHE A 36 10.16 -0.04 5.07
C PHE A 36 11.46 -0.32 5.84
N VAL A 37 11.98 0.68 6.56
CA VAL A 37 13.25 0.53 7.30
C VAL A 37 13.16 -0.56 8.37
N PRO A 38 12.20 -0.52 9.33
CA PRO A 38 12.11 -1.57 10.36
C PRO A 38 11.70 -2.92 9.78
N LEU A 39 10.86 -2.95 8.73
CA LEU A 39 10.49 -4.21 8.08
C LEU A 39 11.71 -4.93 7.49
N GLN A 40 12.59 -4.20 6.81
CA GLN A 40 13.83 -4.80 6.28
C GLN A 40 14.76 -5.25 7.41
N ALA A 41 14.91 -4.46 8.47
CA ALA A 41 15.71 -4.84 9.63
C ALA A 41 15.20 -6.15 10.26
N CYS A 42 13.89 -6.27 10.52
CA CYS A 42 13.29 -7.51 11.04
C CYS A 42 13.52 -8.69 10.10
N THR A 43 13.27 -8.51 8.79
CA THR A 43 13.37 -9.60 7.79
C THR A 43 14.77 -10.23 7.76
N TYR A 44 15.82 -9.43 7.95
CA TYR A 44 17.20 -9.94 7.90
C TYR A 44 17.83 -10.23 9.27
N SER A 45 17.19 -9.82 10.37
CA SER A 45 17.74 -9.95 11.73
C SER A 45 18.05 -11.40 12.15
N THR A 46 17.26 -12.36 11.69
CA THR A 46 17.37 -13.80 12.03
C THR A 46 18.04 -14.63 10.93
N ILE A 47 18.40 -14.03 9.79
CA ILE A 47 18.98 -14.71 8.64
C ILE A 47 20.51 -14.82 8.78
N SER A 48 21.06 -16.01 8.53
CA SER A 48 22.51 -16.22 8.52
C SER A 48 23.19 -15.47 7.36
N ARG A 49 24.48 -15.10 7.51
CA ARG A 49 25.24 -14.45 6.43
C ARG A 49 25.35 -15.31 5.16
N ALA A 50 25.41 -16.63 5.31
CA ALA A 50 25.46 -17.56 4.19
C ALA A 50 24.13 -17.61 3.41
N ASP A 51 23.00 -17.43 4.09
CA ASP A 51 21.66 -17.53 3.50
C ASP A 51 21.10 -16.19 3.02
N THR A 52 21.78 -15.07 3.31
CA THR A 52 21.31 -13.71 2.98
C THR A 52 21.05 -13.54 1.47
N GLY A 53 21.86 -14.16 0.61
CA GLY A 53 21.65 -14.12 -0.83
C GLY A 53 20.32 -14.77 -1.27
N ARG A 54 19.98 -15.92 -0.67
CA ARG A 54 18.72 -16.63 -0.94
C ARG A 54 17.53 -15.88 -0.38
N ALA A 55 17.65 -15.37 0.85
CA ALA A 55 16.60 -14.57 1.49
C ALA A 55 16.27 -13.30 0.70
N SER A 56 17.30 -12.59 0.22
CA SER A 56 17.14 -11.38 -0.60
C SER A 56 16.46 -11.68 -1.94
N ALA A 57 16.83 -12.79 -2.60
CA ALA A 57 16.18 -13.22 -3.83
C ALA A 57 14.67 -13.44 -3.60
N ILE A 58 14.30 -14.23 -2.58
CA ILE A 58 12.89 -14.49 -2.23
C ILE A 58 12.16 -13.18 -1.91
N TYR A 59 12.76 -12.31 -1.09
CA TYR A 59 12.16 -11.02 -0.70
C TYR A 59 11.91 -10.13 -1.91
N SER A 60 12.88 -10.02 -2.83
CA SER A 60 12.75 -9.21 -4.04
C SER A 60 11.68 -9.75 -5.00
N THR A 61 11.59 -11.06 -5.18
CA THR A 61 10.54 -11.72 -5.99
C THR A 61 9.17 -11.50 -5.37
N GLN A 62 9.04 -11.70 -4.05
CA GLN A 62 7.79 -11.47 -3.33
C GLN A 62 7.32 -10.02 -3.47
N ARG A 63 8.24 -9.06 -3.35
CA ARG A 63 7.91 -7.64 -3.55
C ARG A 63 7.43 -7.33 -4.96
N GLN A 64 8.10 -7.86 -5.97
CA GLN A 64 7.72 -7.63 -7.37
C GLN A 64 6.35 -8.26 -7.67
N ALA A 65 6.12 -9.49 -7.23
CA ALA A 65 4.83 -10.17 -7.36
C ALA A 65 3.70 -9.38 -6.66
N SER A 66 3.95 -8.93 -5.42
CA SER A 66 2.98 -8.14 -4.66
C SER A 66 2.66 -6.81 -5.33
N ALA A 67 3.67 -6.12 -5.89
CA ALA A 67 3.48 -4.87 -6.61
C ALA A 67 2.64 -5.09 -7.89
N ALA A 68 2.95 -6.12 -8.68
CA ALA A 68 2.20 -6.45 -9.89
C ALA A 68 0.74 -6.80 -9.57
N LEU A 69 0.51 -7.63 -8.55
CA LEU A 69 -0.85 -8.00 -8.12
C LEU A 69 -1.64 -6.78 -7.63
N GLY A 70 -1.02 -5.91 -6.82
CA GLY A 70 -1.67 -4.69 -6.34
C GLY A 70 -2.07 -3.76 -7.48
N VAL A 71 -1.19 -3.57 -8.47
CA VAL A 71 -1.49 -2.76 -9.66
C VAL A 71 -2.62 -3.39 -10.47
N ALA A 72 -2.56 -4.71 -10.72
CA ALA A 72 -3.59 -5.40 -11.49
C ALA A 72 -4.99 -5.22 -10.86
N LEU A 73 -5.12 -5.50 -9.56
CA LEU A 73 -6.40 -5.38 -8.85
C LEU A 73 -6.95 -3.95 -8.87
N LEU A 74 -6.12 -2.96 -8.52
CA LEU A 74 -6.57 -1.57 -8.46
C LEU A 74 -6.90 -1.00 -9.84
N SER A 75 -6.11 -1.34 -10.87
CA SER A 75 -6.40 -0.96 -12.25
C SER A 75 -7.68 -1.60 -12.77
N THR A 76 -7.93 -2.88 -12.48
CA THR A 76 -9.19 -3.53 -12.85
C THR A 76 -10.39 -2.85 -12.19
N ILE A 77 -10.31 -2.48 -10.91
CA ILE A 77 -11.39 -1.76 -10.21
C ILE A 77 -11.62 -0.37 -10.83
N PHE A 78 -10.54 0.37 -11.12
CA PHE A 78 -10.60 1.67 -11.77
C PHE A 78 -11.30 1.58 -13.13
N ILE A 79 -10.78 0.74 -14.03
CA ILE A 79 -11.25 0.56 -15.41
C ILE A 79 -12.69 0.05 -15.43
N SER A 80 -13.03 -0.91 -14.56
CA SER A 80 -14.38 -1.46 -14.48
C SER A 80 -15.41 -0.40 -14.09
N ARG A 81 -15.09 0.46 -13.11
CA ARG A 81 -15.98 1.54 -12.68
C ARG A 81 -16.12 2.64 -13.72
N GLU A 82 -15.00 3.01 -14.35
CA GLU A 82 -14.96 4.00 -15.42
C GLU A 82 -15.81 3.56 -16.62
N HIS A 83 -15.59 2.35 -17.14
CA HIS A 83 -16.36 1.82 -18.27
C HIS A 83 -17.87 1.72 -17.97
N HIS A 84 -18.25 1.32 -16.76
CA HIS A 84 -19.66 1.27 -16.36
C HIS A 84 -20.32 2.66 -16.36
N LEU A 85 -19.59 3.72 -16.02
CA LEU A 85 -20.14 5.08 -16.00
C LEU A 85 -20.17 5.68 -17.40
N LEU A 86 -19.15 5.42 -18.21
CA LEU A 86 -19.11 5.80 -19.62
C LEU A 86 -20.26 5.17 -20.40
N SER A 87 -20.55 3.89 -20.18
CA SER A 87 -21.69 3.21 -20.84
C SER A 87 -23.05 3.74 -20.40
N SER A 88 -23.13 4.38 -19.23
CA SER A 88 -24.33 5.07 -18.75
C SER A 88 -24.47 6.53 -19.22
N GLY A 89 -23.57 7.01 -20.07
CA GLY A 89 -23.62 8.36 -20.66
C GLY A 89 -23.06 9.48 -19.77
N VAL A 90 -22.32 9.15 -18.71
CA VAL A 90 -21.65 10.13 -17.85
C VAL A 90 -20.44 10.72 -18.56
N GLN A 91 -20.16 12.02 -18.35
CA GLN A 91 -18.97 12.68 -18.90
C GLN A 91 -17.67 11.98 -18.50
N ASP A 92 -16.74 11.91 -19.45
CA ASP A 92 -15.46 11.20 -19.35
C ASP A 92 -14.65 11.56 -18.08
N ILE A 93 -14.45 12.86 -17.85
CA ILE A 93 -13.72 13.36 -16.66
C ILE A 93 -14.36 12.95 -15.32
N THR A 94 -15.69 12.83 -15.30
CA THR A 94 -16.45 12.49 -14.08
C THR A 94 -16.44 10.98 -13.84
N ALA A 95 -16.50 10.19 -14.91
CA ALA A 95 -16.34 8.74 -14.86
C ALA A 95 -14.95 8.34 -14.34
N ALA A 96 -13.89 8.94 -14.90
CA ALA A 96 -12.51 8.72 -14.47
C ALA A 96 -12.29 9.10 -12.99
N LEU A 97 -12.81 10.26 -12.55
CA LEU A 97 -12.70 10.70 -11.15
C LEU A 97 -13.40 9.74 -10.19
N SER A 98 -14.56 9.21 -10.58
CA SER A 98 -15.30 8.22 -9.79
C SER A 98 -14.54 6.89 -9.69
N GLY A 99 -13.97 6.42 -10.79
CA GLY A 99 -13.07 5.25 -10.83
C GLY A 99 -11.87 5.44 -9.91
N TYR A 100 -11.24 6.62 -9.93
CA TYR A 100 -10.11 6.96 -9.08
C TYR A 100 -10.46 6.85 -7.59
N ARG A 101 -11.58 7.48 -7.17
CA ARG A 101 -12.03 7.42 -5.77
C ARG A 101 -12.32 5.99 -5.32
N LEU A 102 -12.93 5.18 -6.18
CA LEU A 102 -13.22 3.78 -5.87
C LEU A 102 -11.95 2.95 -5.74
N ALA A 103 -10.97 3.12 -6.63
CA ALA A 103 -9.69 2.44 -6.55
C ALA A 103 -8.95 2.80 -5.25
N PHE A 104 -8.96 4.08 -4.85
CA PHE A 104 -8.38 4.48 -3.57
C PHE A 104 -9.17 3.93 -2.37
N ALA A 105 -10.49 3.89 -2.41
CA ALA A 105 -11.30 3.27 -1.37
C ALA A 105 -10.97 1.78 -1.21
N ALA A 106 -10.89 1.04 -2.32
CA ALA A 106 -10.48 -0.37 -2.32
C ALA A 106 -9.07 -0.55 -1.74
N SER A 107 -8.12 0.33 -2.09
CA SER A 107 -6.77 0.30 -1.52
C SER A 107 -6.76 0.48 0.01
N ASN A 108 -7.66 1.30 0.56
CA ASN A 108 -7.79 1.47 2.01
C ASN A 108 -8.36 0.21 2.67
N VAL A 109 -9.30 -0.49 2.02
CA VAL A 109 -9.81 -1.78 2.51
C VAL A 109 -8.69 -2.83 2.54
N PHE A 110 -7.89 -2.94 1.47
CA PHE A 110 -6.75 -3.85 1.46
C PHE A 110 -5.72 -3.50 2.55
N ALA A 111 -5.43 -2.21 2.75
CA ALA A 111 -4.53 -1.77 3.81
C ALA A 111 -5.08 -2.07 5.22
N LEU A 112 -6.40 -1.92 5.43
CA LEU A 112 -7.06 -2.26 6.69
C LEU A 112 -7.02 -3.75 6.97
N LEU A 113 -7.35 -4.59 5.98
CA LEU A 113 -7.25 -6.04 6.09
C LEU A 113 -5.82 -6.47 6.41
N GLY A 114 -4.83 -5.90 5.72
CA GLY A 114 -3.41 -6.15 6.01
C GLY A 114 -3.02 -5.74 7.43
N ALA A 115 -3.53 -4.62 7.93
CA ALA A 115 -3.29 -4.17 9.31
C ALA A 115 -3.92 -5.09 10.35
N ILE A 116 -5.15 -5.57 10.09
CA ILE A 116 -5.84 -6.54 10.94
C ILE A 116 -5.08 -7.86 10.97
N CYS A 117 -4.68 -8.38 9.80
CA CYS A 117 -3.87 -9.60 9.72
C CYS A 117 -2.54 -9.42 10.46
N ALA A 118 -1.84 -8.30 10.26
CA ALA A 118 -0.60 -8.02 10.96
C ALA A 118 -0.78 -7.99 12.48
N TYR A 119 -1.86 -7.36 12.97
CA TYR A 119 -2.18 -7.32 14.40
C TYR A 119 -2.39 -8.71 15.01
N PHE A 120 -2.99 -9.64 14.27
CA PHE A 120 -3.22 -11.00 14.77
C PHE A 120 -2.05 -11.96 14.54
N MET A 121 -1.22 -11.72 13.52
CA MET A 121 -0.16 -12.66 13.13
C MET A 121 1.20 -12.31 13.75
N ILE A 122 1.45 -11.04 14.07
CA ILE A 122 2.70 -10.59 14.69
C ILE A 122 2.60 -10.78 16.20
N HIS A 123 3.33 -11.75 16.73
CA HIS A 123 3.44 -11.99 18.16
C HIS A 123 4.77 -11.43 18.66
N ASP A 124 4.75 -10.68 19.77
CA ASP A 124 5.94 -10.05 20.35
C ASP A 124 7.01 -11.07 20.80
N GLU A 125 6.61 -12.34 21.00
CA GLU A 125 7.51 -13.45 21.32
C GLU A 125 8.54 -13.73 20.21
N ASP A 126 8.16 -13.52 18.94
CA ASP A 126 9.05 -13.68 17.79
C ASP A 126 10.14 -12.61 17.76
N ALA A 127 9.85 -11.42 18.31
CA ALA A 127 10.80 -10.32 18.39
C ALA A 127 11.77 -10.47 19.57
N ALA A 128 11.38 -11.18 20.64
CA ALA A 128 12.17 -11.34 21.87
C ALA A 128 13.56 -11.94 21.63
N ALA A 129 13.68 -12.89 20.71
CA ALA A 129 14.94 -13.54 20.35
C ALA A 129 15.97 -12.59 19.70
N THR A 130 15.53 -11.45 19.18
CA THR A 130 16.38 -10.45 18.52
C THR A 130 16.78 -9.26 19.41
N MET A 131 16.18 -9.14 20.60
CA MET A 131 16.45 -8.07 21.57
C MET A 131 17.60 -8.37 22.54
N VAL A 132 18.10 -9.61 22.56
CA VAL A 132 19.24 -9.99 23.40
C VAL A 132 20.54 -9.58 22.69
N PRO A 133 21.39 -8.73 23.29
CA PRO A 133 22.67 -8.37 22.72
C PRO A 133 23.55 -9.63 22.58
N ARG A 134 24.10 -9.85 21.39
CA ARG A 134 25.15 -10.85 21.15
C ARG A 134 26.52 -10.31 21.52
#